data_AF-A0A1T4W1N8-F1
#
_entry.id   AF-A0A1T4W1N8-F1
#
_cell.length_a   1.000
_cell.length_b   1.000
_cell.length_c   1.000
_cell.angle_alpha   90.00
_cell.angle_beta   90.00
_cell.angle_gamma   90.00
#
_symmetry.space_group_name_H-M   'P 1'
#
loop_
_entity.id
_entity.type
_entity.pdbx_description
1 polymer ?
#
loop_
_entity_poly.entity_id
_entity_poly.type
_entity_poly.pdbx_seq_one_letter_code
_entity_poly.pdbx_strand_id
1 'polypeptide(L)'
;MTKENEKGFYKLSWLQRIGFGAGDLAQNLIYQTVCMYLLFFYTDVYVLGGDAAQSAGLAGTMFLVVRLVDVIWDPLVGTFVDKHNPSLGKYRSYLIMGGIPLTILAIACFYDGFQPSIAYAYVTYVAMSMLYTLINVPYGALNSSLTRDTDEITILTSVRMFMANVGGLCVSAGVPILVAIMAGTDIPYEMALFMGLGSLPSFIFMPLVPAIKKKIGKKQMFYVFLCVAIIGMAMLYIISHIGTVQENITLVYIAQFIKSTGVIVATGYMWALIPEVISYGEYTTGRRISGIVNALTGIFFKAGMALGGVVPGFVLWLVNYKPEVAGASSLPRDSHAWFICMMIYAIIGLALLVFCFSQTKERVVMDESETKNVKVSDLWTEFLRNRPLRVVALFFITAFAMMSVGNAAGAYFMNNMETLPALTQEGIRWLVCVIPAMLLVLAMYIISKYELSDEKIDEINKEIEARRVNN
;
A
#
# COMPACT_ATOMS: atom_id res chain seq x y z
N MET A 1 -28.89 -31.59 -2.20
CA MET A 1 -28.32 -30.31 -2.63
C MET A 1 -27.11 -30.03 -1.75
N THR A 2 -25.90 -30.16 -2.29
CA THR A 2 -24.66 -29.84 -1.56
C THR A 2 -24.67 -28.35 -1.22
N LYS A 3 -24.28 -28.01 0.03
CA LYS A 3 -24.17 -26.66 0.61
C LYS A 3 -23.25 -25.67 -0.16
N GLU A 4 -22.77 -26.02 -1.35
CA GLU A 4 -21.64 -25.36 -2.01
C GLU A 4 -22.00 -24.23 -2.98
N ASN A 5 -23.27 -23.84 -3.14
CA ASN A 5 -23.65 -22.72 -4.00
C ASN A 5 -24.91 -21.98 -3.49
N GLU A 6 -24.91 -21.51 -2.24
CA GLU A 6 -25.80 -20.39 -1.87
C GLU A 6 -25.32 -19.13 -2.63
N LYS A 7 -26.25 -18.35 -3.20
CA LYS A 7 -25.93 -17.12 -3.94
C LYS A 7 -25.01 -16.24 -3.06
N GLY A 8 -23.83 -15.89 -3.57
CA GLY A 8 -22.86 -15.03 -2.87
C GLY A 8 -21.72 -15.73 -2.11
N PHE A 9 -21.82 -17.01 -1.75
CA PHE A 9 -20.77 -17.77 -1.04
C PHE A 9 -19.99 -18.69 -1.99
N TYR A 10 -19.19 -18.08 -2.86
CA TYR A 10 -18.45 -18.82 -3.89
C TYR A 10 -17.02 -19.15 -3.46
N LYS A 11 -16.62 -20.41 -3.65
CA LYS A 11 -15.20 -20.79 -3.67
C LYS A 11 -14.59 -20.37 -5.01
N LEU A 12 -13.48 -19.63 -4.98
CA LEU A 12 -12.80 -19.18 -6.19
C LEU A 12 -11.77 -20.21 -6.62
N SER A 13 -11.58 -20.35 -7.93
CA SER A 13 -10.48 -21.18 -8.44
C SER A 13 -9.13 -20.51 -8.18
N TRP A 14 -8.06 -21.29 -8.10
CA TRP A 14 -6.70 -20.74 -7.96
C TRP A 14 -6.34 -19.76 -9.08
N LEU A 15 -6.83 -19.97 -10.29
CA LEU A 15 -6.65 -19.05 -11.41
C LEU A 15 -7.33 -17.69 -11.15
N GLN A 16 -8.53 -17.69 -10.55
CA GLN A 16 -9.23 -16.45 -10.17
C GLN A 16 -8.54 -15.72 -9.03
N ARG A 17 -8.01 -16.45 -8.04
CA ARG A 17 -7.26 -15.88 -6.91
C ARG A 17 -5.97 -15.21 -7.37
N ILE A 18 -5.18 -15.91 -8.19
CA ILE A 18 -3.94 -15.39 -8.76
C ILE A 18 -4.24 -14.24 -9.73
N GLY A 19 -5.27 -14.37 -10.56
CA GLY A 19 -5.72 -13.32 -11.46
C GLY A 19 -6.08 -12.03 -10.73
N PHE A 20 -6.83 -12.12 -9.63
CA PHE A 20 -7.11 -10.96 -8.78
C PHE A 20 -5.83 -10.38 -8.16
N GLY A 21 -4.96 -11.22 -7.60
CA GLY A 21 -3.69 -10.77 -7.01
C GLY A 21 -2.73 -10.11 -8.00
N ALA A 22 -2.74 -10.53 -9.28
CA ALA A 22 -1.94 -9.93 -10.34
C ALA A 22 -2.28 -8.44 -10.57
N GLY A 23 -3.50 -8.01 -10.26
CA GLY A 23 -3.88 -6.60 -10.31
C GLY A 23 -3.12 -5.73 -9.31
N ASP A 24 -2.91 -6.21 -8.08
CA ASP A 24 -2.12 -5.48 -7.07
C ASP A 24 -0.63 -5.48 -7.45
N LEU A 25 -0.13 -6.59 -7.99
CA LEU A 25 1.25 -6.67 -8.50
C LEU A 25 1.46 -5.64 -9.62
N ALA A 26 0.53 -5.55 -10.57
CA ALA A 26 0.57 -4.56 -11.64
C ALA A 26 0.57 -3.12 -11.12
N GLN A 27 -0.30 -2.82 -10.15
CA GLN A 27 -0.36 -1.51 -9.52
C GLN A 27 0.93 -1.18 -8.78
N ASN A 28 1.54 -2.15 -8.10
CA ASN A 28 2.84 -1.94 -7.45
C ASN A 28 3.94 -1.65 -8.48
N LEU A 29 4.04 -2.41 -9.58
CA LEU A 29 5.03 -2.15 -10.63
C LEU A 29 4.95 -0.73 -11.21
N ILE A 30 3.75 -0.15 -11.30
CA ILE A 30 3.56 1.20 -11.82
C ILE A 30 3.72 2.25 -10.70
N TYR A 31 2.87 2.19 -9.68
CA TYR A 31 2.75 3.23 -8.66
C TYR A 31 3.91 3.25 -7.67
N GLN A 32 4.43 2.08 -7.27
CA GLN A 32 5.57 2.01 -6.36
C GLN A 32 6.82 2.59 -7.03
N THR A 33 7.03 2.32 -8.33
CA THR A 33 8.16 2.86 -9.10
C THR A 33 8.12 4.37 -9.13
N VAL A 34 6.93 4.94 -9.37
CA VAL A 34 6.73 6.39 -9.34
C VAL A 34 6.97 6.94 -7.93
N CYS A 35 6.38 6.35 -6.89
CA CYS A 35 6.54 6.85 -5.52
C CYS A 35 7.99 6.81 -5.04
N MET A 36 8.77 5.81 -5.46
CA MET A 36 10.12 5.60 -4.97
C MET A 36 11.18 6.36 -5.78
N TYR A 37 11.03 6.45 -7.10
CA TYR A 37 12.09 6.96 -7.97
C TYR A 37 11.77 8.24 -8.74
N LEU A 38 10.50 8.68 -8.78
CA LEU A 38 10.14 9.89 -9.55
C LEU A 38 10.80 11.15 -8.99
N LEU A 39 10.96 11.24 -7.66
CA LEU A 39 11.67 12.37 -7.04
C LEU A 39 13.11 12.41 -7.53
N PHE A 40 13.83 11.29 -7.46
CA PHE A 40 15.21 11.18 -7.96
C PHE A 40 15.30 11.53 -9.45
N PHE A 41 14.38 11.01 -10.26
CA PHE A 41 14.35 11.34 -11.69
C PHE A 41 14.18 12.85 -11.92
N TYR A 42 13.26 13.52 -11.21
CA TYR A 42 13.08 14.96 -11.38
C TYR A 42 14.21 15.82 -10.81
N THR A 43 14.88 15.37 -9.75
CA THR A 43 16.00 16.10 -9.13
C THR A 43 17.30 15.94 -9.88
N ASP A 44 17.68 14.69 -10.21
CA ASP A 44 19.02 14.33 -10.65
C ASP A 44 19.15 14.03 -12.14
N VAL A 45 18.04 13.68 -12.82
CA VAL A 45 18.03 13.30 -14.24
C VAL A 45 17.42 14.40 -15.10
N TYR A 46 16.13 14.68 -14.86
CA TYR A 46 15.36 15.70 -15.58
C TYR A 46 15.71 17.13 -15.15
N VAL A 47 16.27 17.33 -13.95
CA VAL A 47 16.63 18.66 -13.39
C VAL A 47 15.51 19.67 -13.60
N LEU A 48 14.38 19.46 -12.92
CA LEU A 48 13.16 20.25 -13.05
C LEU A 48 13.42 21.76 -12.92
N GLY A 49 13.01 22.55 -13.92
CA GLY A 49 13.24 24.00 -13.95
C GLY A 49 14.65 24.43 -14.37
N GLY A 50 15.54 23.48 -14.68
CA GLY A 50 16.88 23.75 -15.25
C GLY A 50 17.95 24.11 -14.22
N ASP A 51 17.56 24.35 -12.96
CA ASP A 51 18.47 24.63 -11.84
C ASP A 51 18.45 23.45 -10.85
N ALA A 52 19.58 22.75 -10.73
CA ALA A 52 19.74 21.61 -9.83
C ALA A 52 19.53 21.98 -8.35
N ALA A 53 19.82 23.23 -7.95
CA ALA A 53 19.63 23.68 -6.58
C ALA A 53 18.15 23.86 -6.22
N GLN A 54 17.32 24.25 -7.20
CA GLN A 54 15.89 24.51 -7.00
C GLN A 54 15.00 23.32 -7.36
N SER A 55 15.51 22.38 -8.15
CA SER A 55 14.77 21.21 -8.64
C SER A 55 14.12 20.40 -7.51
N ALA A 56 14.83 20.17 -6.40
CA ALA A 56 14.28 19.46 -5.23
C ALA A 56 13.09 20.19 -4.58
N GLY A 57 13.15 21.52 -4.49
CA GLY A 57 12.06 22.34 -3.96
C GLY A 57 10.84 22.34 -4.87
N LEU A 58 11.06 22.45 -6.18
CA LEU A 58 9.99 22.39 -7.19
C LEU A 58 9.31 21.01 -7.21
N ALA A 59 10.10 19.93 -7.23
CA ALA A 59 9.58 18.56 -7.20
C ALA A 59 8.82 18.29 -5.89
N GLY A 60 9.36 18.71 -4.75
CA GLY A 60 8.68 18.60 -3.45
C GLY A 60 7.33 19.33 -3.41
N THR A 61 7.27 20.54 -3.97
CA THR A 61 6.03 21.32 -4.08
C THR A 61 5.01 20.62 -4.98
N MET A 62 5.45 20.04 -6.09
CA MET A 62 4.60 19.26 -6.99
C MET A 62 4.00 18.04 -6.28
N PHE A 63 4.81 17.27 -5.55
CA PHE A 63 4.31 16.13 -4.77
C PHE A 63 3.26 16.57 -3.74
N LEU A 64 3.48 17.69 -3.05
CA LEU A 64 2.50 18.24 -2.12
C LEU A 64 1.16 18.59 -2.80
N VAL A 65 1.22 19.26 -3.95
CA VAL A 65 0.01 19.63 -4.73
C VAL A 65 -0.77 18.37 -5.14
N VAL A 66 -0.08 17.35 -5.65
CA VAL A 66 -0.75 16.09 -6.04
C VAL A 66 -1.41 15.41 -4.85
N ARG A 67 -0.79 15.44 -3.66
CA ARG A 67 -1.41 14.87 -2.45
C ARG A 67 -2.68 15.62 -2.05
N LEU A 68 -2.74 16.94 -2.22
CA LEU A 68 -3.96 17.73 -1.98
C LEU A 68 -5.06 17.41 -2.99
N VAL A 69 -4.70 17.24 -4.27
CA VAL A 69 -5.64 16.83 -5.33
C VAL A 69 -6.23 15.45 -5.01
N ASP A 70 -5.38 14.50 -4.63
CA ASP A 70 -5.78 13.13 -4.27
C ASP A 70 -6.82 13.09 -3.14
N VAL A 71 -6.67 13.93 -2.10
CA VAL A 71 -7.60 13.98 -0.96
C VAL A 71 -9.03 14.34 -1.40
N ILE A 72 -9.16 15.15 -2.46
CA ILE A 72 -10.45 15.54 -3.02
C ILE A 72 -10.92 14.53 -4.08
N TRP A 73 -9.99 14.04 -4.90
CA TRP A 73 -10.29 13.15 -6.03
C TRP A 73 -10.72 11.74 -5.60
N ASP A 74 -10.09 11.17 -4.56
CA ASP A 74 -10.40 9.82 -4.08
C ASP A 74 -11.89 9.64 -3.70
N PRO A 75 -12.52 10.51 -2.87
CA PRO A 75 -13.96 10.50 -2.63
C PRO A 75 -14.82 10.59 -3.89
N LEU A 76 -14.45 11.47 -4.82
CA LEU A 76 -15.21 11.70 -6.05
C LEU A 76 -15.23 10.44 -6.91
N VAL A 77 -14.08 9.80 -7.09
CA VAL A 77 -13.98 8.53 -7.80
C VAL A 77 -14.78 7.43 -7.10
N GLY A 78 -14.69 7.32 -5.77
CA GLY A 78 -15.48 6.34 -5.00
C GLY A 78 -16.97 6.45 -5.28
N THR A 79 -17.52 7.66 -5.25
CA THR A 79 -18.93 7.88 -5.60
C THR A 79 -19.24 7.65 -7.08
N PHE A 80 -18.33 8.04 -7.97
CA PHE A 80 -18.50 7.88 -9.41
C PHE A 80 -18.62 6.42 -9.80
N VAL A 81 -17.74 5.58 -9.25
CA VAL A 81 -17.69 4.13 -9.48
C VAL A 81 -18.91 3.44 -8.86
N ASP A 82 -19.38 3.89 -7.70
CA ASP A 82 -20.57 3.30 -7.08
C ASP A 82 -21.86 3.65 -7.84
N LYS A 83 -21.90 4.81 -8.51
CA LYS A 83 -23.07 5.31 -9.27
C LYS A 83 -23.20 4.74 -10.68
N HIS A 84 -22.09 4.46 -11.36
CA HIS A 84 -22.11 4.04 -12.77
C HIS A 84 -21.88 2.53 -12.92
N ASN A 85 -22.62 1.93 -13.85
CA ASN A 85 -22.50 0.51 -14.20
C ASN A 85 -22.06 0.37 -15.68
N PRO A 86 -20.74 0.36 -15.97
CA PRO A 86 -20.25 0.13 -17.32
C PRO A 86 -20.54 -1.29 -17.85
N SER A 87 -20.70 -1.41 -19.17
CA SER A 87 -21.22 -2.61 -19.85
C SER A 87 -20.36 -3.87 -19.72
N LEU A 88 -19.06 -3.73 -19.43
CA LEU A 88 -18.13 -4.85 -19.29
C LEU A 88 -18.00 -5.36 -17.83
N GLY A 89 -18.78 -4.82 -16.88
CA GLY A 89 -18.75 -5.15 -15.45
C GLY A 89 -18.46 -3.92 -14.59
N LYS A 90 -19.08 -3.79 -13.42
CA LYS A 90 -19.12 -2.55 -12.64
C LYS A 90 -17.73 -2.03 -12.28
N TYR A 91 -16.88 -2.86 -11.69
CA TYR A 91 -15.57 -2.47 -11.18
C TYR A 91 -14.43 -2.85 -12.13
N ARG A 92 -14.50 -4.02 -12.78
CA ARG A 92 -13.44 -4.53 -13.65
C ARG A 92 -13.28 -3.70 -14.93
N SER A 93 -14.33 -3.09 -15.46
CA SER A 93 -14.23 -2.25 -16.68
C SER A 93 -13.21 -1.12 -16.51
N TYR A 94 -13.14 -0.53 -15.32
CA TYR A 94 -12.21 0.53 -15.00
C TYR A 94 -10.74 0.09 -15.03
N LEU A 95 -10.45 -1.20 -14.81
CA LEU A 95 -9.09 -1.75 -14.89
C LEU A 95 -8.50 -1.62 -16.30
N ILE A 96 -9.31 -1.86 -17.34
CA ILE A 96 -8.85 -1.72 -18.75
C ILE A 96 -8.98 -0.29 -19.23
N MET A 97 -10.14 0.34 -19.01
CA MET A 97 -10.40 1.71 -19.47
C MET A 97 -9.41 2.72 -18.88
N GLY A 98 -9.07 2.57 -17.59
CA GLY A 98 -8.05 3.37 -16.94
C GLY A 98 -6.62 2.84 -17.14
N GLY A 99 -6.44 1.53 -17.26
CA GLY A 99 -5.11 0.90 -17.31
C GLY A 99 -4.25 1.33 -18.51
N ILE A 100 -4.84 1.48 -19.69
CA ILE A 100 -4.11 1.94 -20.89
C ILE A 100 -3.66 3.39 -20.72
N PRO A 101 -4.53 4.37 -20.41
CA PRO A 101 -4.10 5.75 -20.15
C PRO A 101 -3.11 5.86 -18.98
N LEU A 102 -3.28 5.07 -17.92
CA LEU A 102 -2.33 5.04 -16.79
C LEU A 102 -0.93 4.65 -17.26
N THR A 103 -0.82 3.60 -18.09
CA THR A 103 0.45 3.10 -18.61
C THR A 103 1.15 4.16 -19.46
N ILE A 104 0.41 4.83 -20.35
CA ILE A 104 0.95 5.89 -21.20
C ILE A 104 1.46 7.06 -20.34
N LEU A 105 0.70 7.49 -19.34
CA LEU A 105 1.09 8.61 -18.48
C LEU A 105 2.22 8.23 -17.52
N ALA A 106 2.29 6.98 -17.06
CA ALA A 106 3.41 6.48 -16.26
C ALA A 106 4.72 6.50 -17.06
N ILE A 107 4.69 6.11 -18.33
CA ILE A 107 5.85 6.24 -19.24
C ILE A 107 6.19 7.71 -19.48
N ALA A 108 5.18 8.56 -19.71
CA ALA A 108 5.37 9.99 -19.92
C ALA A 108 6.01 10.70 -18.71
N CYS A 109 5.78 10.24 -17.48
CA CYS A 109 6.41 10.82 -16.29
C CYS A 109 7.95 10.72 -16.32
N PHE A 110 8.49 9.69 -16.98
CA PHE A 110 9.93 9.42 -17.11
C PHE A 110 10.50 9.80 -18.49
N TYR A 111 9.76 10.57 -19.28
CA TYR A 111 10.22 11.08 -20.57
C TYR A 111 10.89 12.44 -20.41
N ASP A 112 12.12 12.57 -20.91
CA ASP A 112 12.99 13.73 -20.75
C ASP A 112 12.99 14.68 -21.95
N GLY A 113 12.36 14.32 -23.08
CA GLY A 113 12.41 15.13 -24.32
C GLY A 113 11.84 16.55 -24.22
N PHE A 114 11.11 16.88 -23.15
CA PHE A 114 10.61 18.23 -22.86
C PHE A 114 11.38 18.94 -21.73
N GLN A 115 12.54 18.42 -21.32
CA GLN A 115 13.36 19.02 -20.26
C GLN A 115 13.74 20.48 -20.60
N PRO A 116 13.68 21.42 -19.64
CA PRO A 116 13.34 21.27 -18.21
C PRO A 116 11.90 21.72 -17.84
N SER A 117 10.91 21.49 -18.72
CA SER A 117 9.54 21.99 -18.57
C SER A 117 8.85 21.57 -17.27
N ILE A 118 8.55 22.54 -16.42
CA ILE A 118 7.81 22.33 -15.17
C ILE A 118 6.36 21.94 -15.48
N ALA A 119 5.72 22.61 -16.44
CA ALA A 119 4.32 22.37 -16.79
C ALA A 119 4.09 20.93 -17.28
N TYR A 120 5.02 20.38 -18.06
CA TYR A 120 4.96 19.00 -18.53
C TYR A 120 4.95 18.00 -17.36
N ALA A 121 5.92 18.11 -16.45
CA ALA A 121 6.03 17.23 -15.29
C ALA A 121 4.79 17.29 -14.38
N TYR A 122 4.26 18.50 -14.14
CA TYR A 122 3.05 18.69 -13.35
C TYR A 122 1.83 18.01 -14.00
N VAL A 123 1.60 18.25 -15.29
CA VAL A 123 0.43 17.72 -15.99
C VAL A 123 0.48 16.20 -16.08
N THR A 124 1.63 15.62 -16.42
CA THR A 124 1.76 14.16 -16.53
C THR A 124 1.61 13.48 -15.18
N TYR A 125 2.25 14.01 -14.13
CA TYR A 125 2.18 13.41 -12.80
C TYR A 125 0.79 13.54 -12.15
N VAL A 126 0.15 14.70 -12.22
CA VAL A 126 -1.22 14.90 -11.72
C VAL A 126 -2.20 13.96 -12.44
N ALA A 127 -2.15 13.91 -13.78
CA ALA A 127 -3.06 13.08 -14.55
C ALA A 127 -2.83 11.58 -14.30
N MET A 128 -1.58 11.16 -14.13
CA MET A 128 -1.24 9.78 -13.75
C MET A 128 -1.80 9.44 -12.36
N SER A 129 -1.62 10.31 -11.36
CA SER A 129 -2.16 10.09 -10.00
C SER A 129 -3.69 9.95 -10.00
N MET A 130 -4.38 10.83 -10.74
CA MET A 130 -5.84 10.79 -10.85
C MET A 130 -6.34 9.49 -11.50
N LEU A 131 -5.67 9.02 -12.56
CA LEU A 131 -6.00 7.74 -13.19
C LEU A 131 -5.68 6.55 -12.31
N TYR A 132 -4.60 6.61 -11.54
CA TYR A 132 -4.26 5.56 -10.58
C TYR A 132 -5.40 5.36 -9.58
N THR A 133 -5.95 6.44 -9.02
CA THR A 133 -7.13 6.37 -8.14
C THR A 133 -8.34 5.76 -8.86
N LEU A 134 -8.58 6.11 -10.13
CA LEU A 134 -9.68 5.57 -10.94
C LEU A 134 -9.58 4.05 -11.16
N ILE A 135 -8.41 3.45 -10.99
CA ILE A 135 -8.18 1.99 -11.09
C ILE A 135 -8.15 1.35 -9.70
N ASN A 136 -7.45 1.97 -8.75
CA ASN A 136 -7.24 1.42 -7.42
C ASN A 136 -8.54 1.32 -6.60
N VAL A 137 -9.39 2.35 -6.67
CA VAL A 137 -10.67 2.35 -5.93
C VAL A 137 -11.58 1.20 -6.39
N PRO A 138 -11.88 1.02 -7.70
CA PRO A 138 -12.58 -0.16 -8.19
C PRO A 138 -11.86 -1.48 -7.87
N TYR A 139 -10.53 -1.52 -8.00
CA TYR A 139 -9.76 -2.73 -7.76
C TYR A 139 -9.93 -3.26 -6.34
N GLY A 140 -9.81 -2.41 -5.32
CA GLY A 140 -10.02 -2.90 -3.96
C GLY A 140 -11.51 -3.14 -3.64
N ALA A 141 -12.43 -2.45 -4.32
CA ALA A 141 -13.87 -2.76 -4.25
C ALA A 141 -14.19 -4.14 -4.86
N LEU A 142 -13.42 -4.60 -5.86
CA LEU A 142 -13.55 -5.96 -6.42
C LEU A 142 -13.36 -7.04 -5.35
N ASN A 143 -12.49 -6.82 -4.36
CA ASN A 143 -12.20 -7.79 -3.30
C ASN A 143 -13.48 -8.24 -2.58
N SER A 144 -14.38 -7.30 -2.28
CA SER A 144 -15.65 -7.61 -1.61
C SER A 144 -16.69 -8.20 -2.58
N SER A 145 -16.62 -7.86 -3.88
CA SER A 145 -17.61 -8.24 -4.89
C SER A 145 -17.47 -9.68 -5.44
N LEU A 146 -16.33 -10.33 -5.20
CA LEU A 146 -16.01 -11.66 -5.73
C LEU A 146 -16.69 -12.78 -4.92
N THR A 147 -16.74 -12.64 -3.60
CA THR A 147 -17.33 -13.62 -2.68
C THR A 147 -17.70 -12.95 -1.34
N ARG A 148 -18.69 -13.49 -0.64
CA ARG A 148 -19.07 -13.09 0.73
C ARG A 148 -18.46 -14.00 1.80
N ASP A 149 -17.81 -15.09 1.41
CA ASP A 149 -17.17 -16.03 2.32
C ASP A 149 -15.92 -15.41 2.97
N THR A 150 -15.89 -15.34 4.31
CA THR A 150 -14.81 -14.72 5.08
C THR A 150 -13.48 -15.46 5.00
N ASP A 151 -13.51 -16.78 4.85
CA ASP A 151 -12.32 -17.60 4.70
C ASP A 151 -11.77 -17.48 3.28
N GLU A 152 -12.65 -17.43 2.28
CA GLU A 152 -12.26 -17.18 0.89
C GLU A 152 -11.68 -15.77 0.71
N ILE A 153 -12.28 -14.75 1.33
CA ILE A 153 -11.74 -13.37 1.37
C ILE A 153 -10.36 -13.35 2.02
N THR A 154 -10.16 -14.14 3.09
CA THR A 154 -8.85 -14.25 3.75
C THR A 154 -7.80 -14.81 2.78
N ILE A 155 -8.10 -15.92 2.10
CA ILE A 155 -7.19 -16.51 1.11
C ILE A 155 -6.92 -15.55 -0.06
N LEU A 156 -7.97 -14.91 -0.57
CA LEU A 156 -7.87 -13.96 -1.68
C LEU A 156 -6.98 -12.76 -1.30
N THR A 157 -7.17 -12.22 -0.10
CA THR A 157 -6.35 -11.12 0.43
C THR A 157 -4.90 -11.57 0.66
N SER A 158 -4.68 -12.78 1.17
CA SER A 158 -3.33 -13.35 1.32
C SER A 158 -2.60 -13.49 -0.02
N VAL A 159 -3.27 -14.02 -1.05
CA VAL A 159 -2.69 -14.13 -2.41
C VAL A 159 -2.42 -12.75 -2.98
N ARG A 160 -3.35 -11.80 -2.82
CA ARG A 160 -3.17 -10.40 -3.22
C ARG A 160 -1.94 -9.77 -2.55
N MET A 161 -1.81 -9.87 -1.23
CA MET A 161 -0.69 -9.28 -0.49
C MET A 161 0.63 -9.94 -0.83
N PHE A 162 0.66 -11.26 -1.05
CA PHE A 162 1.85 -11.94 -1.56
C PHE A 162 2.29 -11.35 -2.91
N MET A 163 1.36 -11.18 -3.85
CA MET A 163 1.61 -10.59 -5.16
C MET A 163 2.02 -9.11 -5.07
N ALA A 164 1.45 -8.35 -4.14
CA ALA A 164 1.85 -6.97 -3.88
C ALA A 164 3.30 -6.88 -3.40
N ASN A 165 3.73 -7.76 -2.50
CA ASN A 165 5.12 -7.80 -2.01
C ASN A 165 6.10 -8.26 -3.11
N VAL A 166 5.72 -9.18 -3.99
CA VAL A 166 6.50 -9.53 -5.18
C VAL A 166 6.71 -8.27 -6.04
N GLY A 167 5.65 -7.52 -6.32
CA GLY A 167 5.73 -6.27 -7.07
C GLY A 167 6.61 -5.22 -6.38
N GLY A 168 6.45 -5.05 -5.07
CA GLY A 168 7.28 -4.16 -4.26
C GLY A 168 8.77 -4.51 -4.33
N LEU A 169 9.11 -5.81 -4.22
CA LEU A 169 10.48 -6.31 -4.35
C LEU A 169 11.04 -6.08 -5.75
N CYS A 170 10.25 -6.35 -6.80
CA CYS A 170 10.65 -6.08 -8.18
C CYS A 170 10.99 -4.60 -8.36
N VAL A 171 10.23 -3.68 -7.75
CA VAL A 171 10.51 -2.25 -7.84
C VAL A 171 11.72 -1.84 -6.99
N SER A 172 11.77 -2.25 -5.73
CA SER A 172 12.81 -1.79 -4.80
C SER A 172 14.20 -2.32 -5.16
N ALA A 173 14.29 -3.58 -5.61
CA ALA A 173 15.56 -4.21 -5.98
C ALA A 173 15.78 -4.23 -7.50
N GLY A 174 14.73 -4.47 -8.28
CA GLY A 174 14.86 -4.68 -9.73
C GLY A 174 15.06 -3.40 -10.54
N VAL A 175 14.43 -2.28 -10.17
CA VAL A 175 14.60 -1.00 -10.91
C VAL A 175 16.04 -0.50 -10.86
N PRO A 176 16.73 -0.39 -9.69
CA PRO A 176 18.12 0.04 -9.63
C PRO A 176 19.06 -0.88 -10.42
N ILE A 177 18.83 -2.21 -10.37
CA ILE A 177 19.63 -3.19 -11.11
C ILE A 177 19.45 -3.01 -12.62
N LEU A 178 18.20 -2.89 -13.10
CA LEU A 178 17.91 -2.75 -14.53
C LEU A 178 18.45 -1.43 -15.08
N VAL A 179 18.28 -0.33 -14.34
CA VAL A 179 18.82 0.97 -14.75
C VAL A 179 20.35 0.94 -14.75
N ALA A 180 21.00 0.30 -13.77
CA ALA A 180 22.47 0.17 -13.74
C ALA A 180 23.01 -0.68 -14.91
N ILE A 181 22.35 -1.79 -15.23
CA ILE A 181 22.70 -2.62 -16.40
C ILE A 181 22.57 -1.82 -17.70
N MET A 182 21.49 -1.05 -17.85
CA MET A 182 21.24 -0.25 -19.06
C MET A 182 22.21 0.94 -19.17
N ALA A 183 22.54 1.58 -18.05
CA ALA A 183 23.47 2.70 -17.99
C ALA A 183 24.95 2.27 -18.00
N GLY A 184 25.25 0.97 -17.88
CA GLY A 184 26.61 0.44 -17.83
C GLY A 184 27.38 0.81 -16.56
N THR A 185 26.69 1.07 -15.45
CA THR A 185 27.28 1.45 -14.15
C THR A 185 27.31 0.28 -13.18
N ASP A 186 28.08 0.42 -12.09
CA ASP A 186 28.09 -0.57 -11.01
C ASP A 186 26.70 -0.81 -10.44
N ILE A 187 26.37 -2.09 -10.25
CA ILE A 187 25.06 -2.49 -9.74
C ILE A 187 25.06 -2.37 -8.22
N PRO A 188 24.14 -1.59 -7.61
CA PRO A 188 24.10 -1.40 -6.16
C PRO A 188 23.45 -2.61 -5.46
N TYR A 189 24.13 -3.77 -5.50
CA TYR A 189 23.61 -5.03 -4.95
C TYR A 189 23.32 -4.96 -3.46
N GLU A 190 24.15 -4.27 -2.68
CA GLU A 190 23.97 -4.16 -1.22
C GLU A 190 22.69 -3.40 -0.86
N MET A 191 22.41 -2.29 -1.54
CA MET A 191 21.17 -1.53 -1.37
C MET A 191 19.95 -2.36 -1.80
N ALA A 192 20.04 -3.04 -2.94
CA ALA A 192 18.96 -3.89 -3.46
C ALA A 192 18.67 -5.08 -2.54
N LEU A 193 19.71 -5.75 -2.02
CA LEU A 193 19.61 -6.84 -1.06
C LEU A 193 19.03 -6.35 0.27
N PHE A 194 19.49 -5.22 0.78
CA PHE A 194 18.99 -4.66 2.04
C PHE A 194 17.48 -4.34 1.98
N MET A 195 17.04 -3.67 0.91
CA MET A 195 15.62 -3.39 0.70
C MET A 195 14.81 -4.67 0.46
N GLY A 196 15.40 -5.65 -0.23
CA GLY A 196 14.77 -6.94 -0.51
C GLY A 196 14.57 -7.81 0.73
N LEU A 197 15.52 -7.82 1.68
CA LEU A 197 15.43 -8.58 2.94
C LEU A 197 14.19 -8.21 3.75
N GLY A 198 13.77 -6.94 3.70
CA GLY A 198 12.56 -6.47 4.37
C GLY A 198 11.29 -7.19 3.90
N SER A 199 11.25 -7.64 2.64
CA SER A 199 10.09 -8.32 2.04
C SER A 199 10.08 -9.84 2.25
N LEU A 200 11.20 -10.49 2.58
CA LEU A 200 11.29 -11.95 2.67
C LEU A 200 10.21 -12.60 3.57
N PRO A 201 9.85 -12.04 4.73
CA PRO A 201 8.78 -12.62 5.55
C PRO A 201 7.44 -12.73 4.84
N SER A 202 7.12 -11.84 3.89
CA SER A 202 5.85 -11.92 3.17
C SER A 202 5.72 -13.22 2.40
N PHE A 203 6.81 -13.74 1.85
CA PHE A 203 6.80 -14.94 1.02
C PHE A 203 6.53 -16.21 1.84
N ILE A 204 6.91 -16.20 3.12
CA ILE A 204 6.73 -17.33 4.02
C ILE A 204 5.38 -17.22 4.72
N PHE A 205 5.07 -16.06 5.30
CA PHE A 205 3.94 -15.93 6.20
C PHE A 205 2.62 -15.57 5.50
N MET A 206 2.63 -14.84 4.37
CA MET A 206 1.38 -14.48 3.68
C MET A 206 0.58 -15.70 3.23
N PRO A 207 1.17 -16.75 2.62
CA PRO A 207 0.45 -17.97 2.28
C PRO A 207 -0.06 -18.74 3.51
N LEU A 208 0.58 -18.56 4.67
CA LEU A 208 0.21 -19.22 5.93
C LEU A 208 -0.87 -18.47 6.72
N VAL A 209 -1.13 -17.19 6.42
CA VAL A 209 -2.16 -16.37 7.09
C VAL A 209 -3.51 -17.08 7.23
N PRO A 210 -4.08 -17.75 6.20
CA PRO A 210 -5.37 -18.43 6.34
C PRO A 210 -5.31 -19.59 7.34
N ALA A 211 -4.22 -20.37 7.32
CA ALA A 211 -4.03 -21.49 8.25
C ALA A 211 -3.81 -21.00 9.69
N ILE A 212 -3.11 -19.88 9.85
CA ILE A 212 -2.87 -19.26 11.16
C ILE A 212 -4.18 -18.68 11.71
N LYS A 213 -4.92 -17.89 10.92
CA LYS A 213 -6.25 -17.37 11.29
C LYS A 213 -7.16 -18.50 11.79
N LYS A 214 -7.22 -19.62 11.07
CA LYS A 214 -8.05 -20.77 11.45
C LYS A 214 -7.67 -21.41 12.79
N LYS A 215 -6.38 -21.36 13.18
CA LYS A 215 -5.90 -21.96 14.44
C LYS A 215 -6.05 -21.04 15.65
N ILE A 216 -5.67 -19.77 15.52
CA ILE A 216 -5.60 -18.83 16.66
C ILE A 216 -6.72 -17.78 16.66
N GLY A 217 -7.45 -17.63 15.55
CA GLY A 217 -8.48 -16.62 15.38
C GLY A 217 -7.94 -15.24 14.97
N LYS A 218 -8.83 -14.42 14.41
CA LYS A 218 -8.56 -13.09 13.84
C LYS A 218 -7.88 -12.12 14.82
N LYS A 219 -8.46 -11.92 16.02
CA LYS A 219 -7.92 -10.94 17.00
C LYS A 219 -6.57 -11.37 17.56
N GLN A 220 -6.43 -12.65 17.91
CA GLN A 220 -5.17 -13.17 18.44
C GLN A 220 -4.06 -13.12 17.40
N MET A 221 -4.39 -13.31 16.12
CA MET A 221 -3.44 -13.12 15.04
C MET A 221 -2.81 -11.72 15.07
N PHE A 222 -3.61 -10.66 15.20
CA PHE A 222 -3.06 -9.30 15.34
C PHE A 222 -2.17 -9.19 16.58
N TYR A 223 -2.61 -9.63 17.77
CA TYR A 223 -1.78 -9.51 18.97
C TYR A 223 -0.45 -10.26 18.87
N VAL A 224 -0.45 -11.49 18.36
CA VAL A 224 0.77 -12.29 18.22
C VAL A 224 1.77 -11.60 17.29
N PHE A 225 1.34 -11.19 16.08
CA PHE A 225 2.26 -10.59 15.11
C PHE A 225 2.69 -9.17 15.50
N LEU A 226 1.83 -8.39 16.14
CA LEU A 226 2.21 -7.07 16.67
C LEU A 226 3.20 -7.19 17.83
N CYS A 227 3.04 -8.19 18.72
CA CYS A 227 4.04 -8.48 19.75
C CYS A 227 5.38 -8.94 19.15
N VAL A 228 5.36 -9.81 18.13
CA VAL A 228 6.57 -10.22 17.40
C VAL A 228 7.28 -9.02 16.79
N ALA A 229 6.54 -8.07 16.20
CA ALA A 229 7.12 -6.84 15.68
C ALA A 229 7.79 -5.99 16.77
N ILE A 230 7.14 -5.83 17.93
CA ILE A 230 7.70 -5.09 19.07
C ILE A 230 8.96 -5.76 19.62
N ILE A 231 8.98 -7.09 19.71
CA ILE A 231 10.16 -7.86 20.12
C ILE A 231 11.30 -7.62 19.12
N GLY A 232 11.02 -7.66 17.81
CA GLY A 232 12.01 -7.34 16.78
C GLY A 232 12.57 -5.92 16.90
N MET A 233 11.73 -4.93 17.21
CA MET A 233 12.16 -3.55 17.47
C MET A 233 13.00 -3.44 18.76
N ALA A 234 12.62 -4.15 19.82
CA ALA A 234 13.38 -4.17 21.08
C ALA A 234 14.76 -4.84 20.89
N MET A 235 14.83 -5.92 20.12
CA MET A 235 16.10 -6.55 19.74
C MET A 235 16.99 -5.58 18.96
N LEU A 236 16.46 -4.90 17.94
CA LEU A 236 17.21 -3.88 17.19
C LEU A 236 17.73 -2.76 18.10
N TYR A 237 16.91 -2.30 19.05
CA TYR A 237 17.30 -1.28 20.00
C TYR A 237 18.46 -1.74 20.92
N ILE A 238 18.36 -2.95 21.45
CA ILE A 238 19.39 -3.54 22.33
C ILE A 238 20.70 -3.77 21.55
N ILE A 239 20.63 -4.33 20.34
CA ILE A 239 21.81 -4.57 19.50
C ILE A 239 22.52 -3.26 19.20
N SER A 240 21.75 -2.21 18.87
CA SER A 240 22.30 -0.88 18.62
C SER A 240 23.02 -0.29 19.84
N HIS A 241 22.68 -0.71 21.06
CA HIS A 241 23.25 -0.18 22.31
C HIS A 241 24.48 -0.98 22.80
N ILE A 242 24.55 -2.28 22.52
CA ILE A 242 25.60 -3.18 23.04
C ILE A 242 26.85 -3.20 22.14
N GLY A 243 26.72 -2.89 20.84
CA GLY A 243 27.86 -2.88 19.93
C GLY A 243 27.63 -2.13 18.62
N THR A 244 28.71 -2.06 17.85
CA THR A 244 28.79 -1.48 16.50
C THR A 244 27.76 -2.16 15.58
N VAL A 245 26.89 -1.40 14.92
CA VAL A 245 25.83 -1.96 14.04
C VAL A 245 26.46 -2.77 12.91
N GLN A 246 27.65 -2.36 12.46
CA GLN A 246 28.43 -3.03 11.42
C GLN A 246 29.10 -4.33 11.89
N GLU A 247 29.54 -4.42 13.15
CA GLU A 247 30.16 -5.65 13.67
C GLU A 247 29.14 -6.78 13.90
N ASN A 248 27.88 -6.43 14.20
CA ASN A 248 26.81 -7.36 14.51
C ASN A 248 25.75 -7.45 13.40
N ILE A 249 26.14 -7.27 12.14
CA ILE A 249 25.22 -7.17 11.00
C ILE A 249 24.26 -8.37 10.88
N THR A 250 24.73 -9.58 11.20
CA THR A 250 23.91 -10.80 11.20
C THR A 250 22.77 -10.72 12.23
N LEU A 251 23.05 -10.21 13.43
CA LEU A 251 22.04 -10.03 14.47
C LEU A 251 21.05 -8.93 14.11
N VAL A 252 21.52 -7.85 13.47
CA VAL A 252 20.65 -6.79 12.92
C VAL A 252 19.71 -7.36 11.86
N TYR A 253 20.20 -8.19 10.95
CA TYR A 253 19.35 -8.86 9.95
C TYR A 253 18.32 -9.80 10.56
N ILE A 254 18.70 -10.57 11.59
CA ILE A 254 17.75 -11.43 12.31
C ILE A 254 16.67 -10.58 12.98
N ALA A 255 17.05 -9.51 13.70
CA ALA A 255 16.10 -8.64 14.37
C ALA A 255 15.19 -7.88 13.38
N GLN A 256 15.73 -7.46 12.24
CA GLN A 256 14.98 -6.85 11.14
C GLN A 256 14.00 -7.85 10.51
N PHE A 257 14.39 -9.11 10.36
CA PHE A 257 13.51 -10.18 9.85
C PHE A 257 12.34 -10.44 10.81
N ILE A 258 12.61 -10.52 12.12
CA ILE A 258 11.58 -10.69 13.16
C ILE A 258 10.62 -9.49 13.16
N LYS A 259 11.16 -8.26 13.16
CA LYS A 259 10.37 -7.03 13.07
C LYS A 259 9.47 -7.04 11.84
N SER A 260 10.05 -7.27 10.67
CA SER A 260 9.35 -7.21 9.38
C SER A 260 8.29 -8.30 9.27
N THR A 261 8.54 -9.49 9.84
CA THR A 261 7.53 -10.56 9.94
C THR A 261 6.27 -10.09 10.65
N GLY A 262 6.43 -9.51 11.86
CA GLY A 262 5.29 -9.04 12.62
C GLY A 262 4.52 -7.91 11.93
N VAL A 263 5.24 -6.94 11.37
CA VAL A 263 4.64 -5.80 10.66
C VAL A 263 3.90 -6.27 9.41
N ILE A 264 4.58 -7.00 8.51
CA ILE A 264 4.02 -7.40 7.20
C ILE A 264 2.77 -8.24 7.37
N VAL A 265 2.77 -9.21 8.30
CA VAL A 265 1.60 -10.08 8.50
C VAL A 265 0.42 -9.31 9.06
N ALA A 266 0.64 -8.42 10.03
CA ALA A 266 -0.42 -7.60 10.60
C ALA A 266 -0.99 -6.62 9.57
N THR A 267 -0.14 -5.93 8.80
CA THR A 267 -0.58 -4.99 7.77
C THR A 267 -1.16 -5.67 6.54
N GLY A 268 -0.72 -6.89 6.20
CA GLY A 268 -1.31 -7.64 5.10
C GLY A 268 -2.72 -8.12 5.43
N TYR A 269 -2.92 -8.64 6.65
CA TYR A 269 -4.23 -9.15 7.06
C TYR A 269 -5.26 -8.05 7.32
N MET A 270 -4.85 -6.81 7.63
CA MET A 270 -5.79 -5.69 7.82
C MET A 270 -6.69 -5.42 6.61
N TRP A 271 -6.22 -5.72 5.39
CA TRP A 271 -7.00 -5.56 4.16
C TRP A 271 -8.17 -6.54 4.05
N ALA A 272 -8.13 -7.66 4.77
CA ALA A 272 -9.23 -8.63 4.83
C ALA A 272 -10.41 -8.12 5.68
N LEU A 273 -10.18 -7.09 6.52
CA LEU A 273 -11.24 -6.47 7.34
C LEU A 273 -12.12 -5.52 6.53
N ILE A 274 -11.67 -5.04 5.36
CA ILE A 274 -12.42 -4.08 4.55
C ILE A 274 -13.73 -4.68 4.04
N PRO A 275 -13.75 -5.89 3.41
CA PRO A 275 -15.00 -6.54 3.02
C PRO A 275 -15.98 -6.73 4.19
N GLU A 276 -15.48 -7.01 5.40
CA GLU A 276 -16.33 -7.20 6.59
C GLU A 276 -17.06 -5.91 6.98
N VAL A 277 -16.34 -4.79 6.95
CA VAL A 277 -16.90 -3.47 7.22
C VAL A 277 -17.91 -3.05 6.15
N ILE A 278 -17.67 -3.43 4.89
CA ILE A 278 -18.61 -3.24 3.78
C ILE A 278 -19.88 -4.06 4.00
N SER A 279 -19.76 -5.34 4.37
CA SER A 279 -20.92 -6.19 4.69
C SER A 279 -21.70 -5.65 5.89
N TYR A 280 -21.03 -5.14 6.93
CA TYR A 280 -21.70 -4.50 8.06
C TYR A 280 -22.42 -3.21 7.68
N GLY A 281 -21.85 -2.42 6.76
CA GLY A 281 -22.52 -1.25 6.17
C GLY A 281 -23.78 -1.65 5.40
N GLU A 282 -23.69 -2.68 4.54
CA GLU A 282 -24.82 -3.23 3.78
C GLU A 282 -25.93 -3.72 4.71
N TYR A 283 -25.57 -4.38 5.82
CA TYR A 283 -26.52 -4.87 6.82
C TYR A 283 -27.36 -3.77 7.48
N THR A 284 -26.71 -2.67 7.85
CA THR A 284 -27.32 -1.59 8.65
C THR A 284 -28.03 -0.54 7.81
N THR A 285 -27.63 -0.37 6.55
CA THR A 285 -28.15 0.67 5.65
C THR A 285 -28.96 0.12 4.48
N GLY A 286 -28.85 -1.18 4.21
CA GLY A 286 -29.35 -1.82 2.99
C GLY A 286 -28.49 -1.57 1.77
N ARG A 287 -27.59 -0.57 1.79
CA ARG A 287 -26.79 -0.16 0.63
C ARG A 287 -25.36 -0.66 0.73
N ARG A 288 -24.86 -1.28 -0.35
CA ARG A 288 -23.48 -1.78 -0.42
C ARG A 288 -22.52 -0.75 -1.03
N ILE A 289 -22.06 0.19 -0.22
CA ILE A 289 -21.23 1.32 -0.67
C ILE A 289 -19.73 0.95 -0.69
N SER A 290 -19.37 -0.02 -1.53
CA SER A 290 -18.02 -0.61 -1.58
C SER A 290 -16.96 0.38 -2.08
N GLY A 291 -17.24 1.16 -3.12
CA GLY A 291 -16.31 2.14 -3.69
C GLY A 291 -15.98 3.27 -2.72
N ILE A 292 -16.98 3.82 -2.02
CA ILE A 292 -16.75 4.87 -1.00
C ILE A 292 -15.92 4.37 0.18
N VAL A 293 -16.22 3.18 0.72
CA VAL A 293 -15.44 2.60 1.84
C VAL A 293 -13.97 2.38 1.43
N ASN A 294 -13.75 2.02 0.17
CA ASN A 294 -12.42 1.85 -0.37
C ASN A 294 -11.68 3.18 -0.59
N ALA A 295 -12.38 4.20 -1.09
CA ALA A 295 -11.85 5.57 -1.19
C ALA A 295 -11.49 6.14 0.19
N LEU A 296 -12.34 5.90 1.21
CA LEU A 296 -12.05 6.25 2.61
C LEU A 296 -10.78 5.59 3.12
N THR A 297 -10.66 4.28 2.91
CA THR A 297 -9.45 3.54 3.26
C THR A 297 -8.23 4.14 2.57
N GLY A 298 -8.40 4.54 1.31
CA GLY A 298 -7.44 5.31 0.50
C GLY A 298 -6.89 6.55 1.22
N ILE A 299 -7.81 7.40 1.65
CA ILE A 299 -7.50 8.65 2.35
C ILE A 299 -6.80 8.38 3.68
N PHE A 300 -7.27 7.38 4.45
CA PHE A 300 -6.68 7.08 5.76
C PHE A 300 -5.27 6.52 5.68
N PHE A 301 -4.95 5.69 4.67
CA PHE A 301 -3.57 5.24 4.51
C PHE A 301 -2.65 6.38 4.04
N LYS A 302 -3.11 7.25 3.13
CA LYS A 302 -2.35 8.44 2.69
C LYS A 302 -2.10 9.41 3.85
N ALA A 303 -3.11 9.63 4.70
CA ALA A 303 -2.98 10.42 5.92
C ALA A 303 -1.98 9.81 6.90
N GLY A 304 -2.02 8.48 7.09
CA GLY A 304 -1.02 7.75 7.89
C GLY A 304 0.39 7.97 7.39
N MET A 305 0.64 7.80 6.08
CA MET A 305 1.95 8.04 5.49
C MET A 305 2.41 9.50 5.63
N ALA A 306 1.51 10.47 5.45
CA ALA A 306 1.84 11.90 5.60
C ALA A 306 2.22 12.24 7.05
N LEU A 307 1.42 11.78 8.04
CA LEU A 307 1.71 11.98 9.45
C LEU A 307 3.02 11.29 9.87
N GLY A 308 3.25 10.06 9.39
CA GLY A 308 4.48 9.32 9.65
C GLY A 308 5.73 9.95 9.03
N GLY A 309 5.61 10.56 7.85
CA GLY A 309 6.74 11.20 7.16
C GLY A 309 7.24 12.49 7.84
N VAL A 310 6.38 13.21 8.55
CA VAL A 310 6.76 14.44 9.27
C VAL A 310 7.60 14.15 10.53
N VAL A 311 7.34 13.02 11.19
CA VAL A 311 7.96 12.67 12.49
C VAL A 311 9.49 12.56 12.40
N PRO A 312 10.10 11.84 11.43
CA PRO A 312 11.55 11.84 11.22
C PRO A 312 12.15 13.23 11.08
N GLY A 313 11.53 14.10 10.26
CA GLY A 313 12.02 15.47 10.07
C GLY A 313 12.06 16.27 11.36
N PHE A 314 11.02 16.17 12.19
CA PHE A 314 10.95 16.86 13.48
C PHE A 314 11.96 16.32 14.49
N VAL A 315 12.11 14.99 14.59
CA VAL A 315 13.08 14.38 15.52
C VAL A 315 14.52 14.70 15.10
N LEU A 316 14.83 14.65 13.81
CA LEU A 316 16.16 15.02 13.28
C LEU A 316 16.48 16.51 13.53
N TRP A 317 15.48 17.39 13.44
CA TRP A 317 15.61 18.79 13.82
C TRP A 317 15.92 18.96 15.32
N LEU A 318 15.20 18.26 16.20
CA LEU A 318 15.43 18.31 17.66
C LEU A 318 16.84 17.87 18.06
N VAL A 319 17.40 16.87 17.38
CA VAL A 319 18.75 16.36 17.68
C VAL A 319 19.86 17.10 16.93
N ASN A 320 19.54 18.21 16.26
CA ASN A 320 20.46 19.01 15.45
C ASN A 320 21.28 18.15 14.46
N TYR A 321 20.62 17.21 13.80
CA TYR A 321 21.26 16.37 12.79
C TYR A 321 21.82 17.26 11.68
N LYS A 322 23.15 17.26 11.53
CA LYS A 322 23.80 17.82 10.36
C LYS A 322 23.96 16.69 9.35
N PRO A 323 23.31 16.76 8.18
CA PRO A 323 23.60 15.80 7.13
C PRO A 323 25.08 15.96 6.78
N GLU A 324 25.89 14.92 7.01
CA GLU A 324 27.07 14.75 6.17
C GLU A 324 26.54 14.73 4.74
N VAL A 325 27.15 15.53 3.87
CA VAL A 325 26.75 15.65 2.47
C VAL A 325 26.67 14.24 1.91
N ALA A 326 25.46 13.69 1.84
CA ALA A 326 25.24 12.39 1.26
C ALA A 326 25.73 12.54 -0.17
N GLY A 327 26.82 11.82 -0.48
CA GLY A 327 27.40 11.79 -1.81
C GLY A 327 26.29 11.57 -2.84
N ALA A 328 26.50 12.14 -4.03
CA ALA A 328 25.62 11.99 -5.18
C ALA A 328 24.98 10.60 -5.19
N SER A 329 23.65 10.56 -5.26
CA SER A 329 22.85 9.35 -5.33
C SER A 329 23.58 8.29 -6.16
N SER A 330 23.82 7.09 -5.60
CA SER A 330 24.50 6.00 -6.30
C SER A 330 23.70 5.42 -7.47
N LEU A 331 22.53 6.00 -7.74
CA LEU A 331 21.67 5.64 -8.84
C LEU A 331 22.16 6.29 -10.15
N PRO A 332 22.08 5.57 -11.29
CA PRO A 332 22.53 6.11 -12.56
C PRO A 332 21.68 7.30 -12.99
N ARG A 333 22.31 8.29 -13.65
CA ARG A 333 21.64 9.50 -14.15
C ARG A 333 21.23 9.43 -15.62
N ASP A 334 21.34 8.27 -16.25
CA ASP A 334 20.99 8.06 -17.65
C ASP A 334 19.46 8.10 -17.84
N SER A 335 18.95 9.13 -18.52
CA SER A 335 17.52 9.32 -18.76
C SER A 335 16.91 8.23 -19.65
N HIS A 336 17.64 7.73 -20.65
CA HIS A 336 17.17 6.66 -21.52
C HIS A 336 17.01 5.35 -20.77
N ALA A 337 17.93 5.04 -19.84
CA ALA A 337 17.82 3.87 -18.98
C ALA A 337 16.55 3.90 -18.11
N TRP A 338 16.26 5.05 -17.49
CA TRP A 338 15.04 5.25 -16.69
C TRP A 338 13.77 5.11 -17.54
N PHE A 339 13.74 5.72 -18.73
CA PHE A 339 12.61 5.64 -19.64
C PHE A 339 12.32 4.20 -20.09
N ILE A 340 13.36 3.46 -20.53
CA ILE A 340 13.22 2.07 -20.98
C ILE A 340 12.80 1.16 -19.81
N CYS A 341 13.41 1.33 -18.64
CA CYS A 341 13.03 0.56 -17.45
C CYS A 341 11.54 0.77 -17.12
N MET A 342 11.07 2.02 -17.14
CA MET A 342 9.67 2.32 -16.84
C MET A 342 8.73 1.79 -17.92
N MET A 343 9.13 1.83 -19.20
CA MET A 343 8.37 1.24 -20.30
C MET A 343 8.18 -0.27 -20.11
N ILE A 344 9.23 -1.00 -19.72
CA ILE A 344 9.15 -2.44 -19.45
C ILE A 344 8.16 -2.71 -18.31
N TYR A 345 8.27 -1.98 -17.19
CA TYR A 345 7.41 -2.18 -16.02
C TYR A 345 5.96 -1.83 -16.31
N ALA A 346 5.73 -0.76 -17.07
CA ALA A 346 4.39 -0.32 -17.42
C ALA A 346 3.72 -1.29 -18.41
N ILE A 347 4.44 -1.84 -19.39
CA ILE A 347 3.90 -2.85 -20.32
C ILE A 347 3.57 -4.15 -19.58
N ILE A 348 4.47 -4.62 -18.70
CA ILE A 348 4.21 -5.80 -17.86
C ILE A 348 3.01 -5.54 -16.95
N GLY A 349 2.95 -4.37 -16.31
CA GLY A 349 1.82 -3.93 -15.48
C GLY A 349 0.50 -3.94 -16.26
N LEU A 350 0.47 -3.41 -17.48
CA LEU A 350 -0.72 -3.43 -18.33
C LEU A 350 -1.16 -4.85 -18.67
N ALA A 351 -0.21 -5.73 -19.05
CA ALA A 351 -0.52 -7.13 -19.34
C ALA A 351 -1.13 -7.85 -18.12
N LEU A 352 -0.63 -7.56 -16.92
CA LEU A 352 -1.14 -8.11 -15.67
C LEU A 352 -2.51 -7.51 -15.28
N LEU A 353 -2.78 -6.23 -15.56
CA LEU A 353 -4.11 -5.63 -15.40
C LEU A 353 -5.13 -6.28 -16.35
N VAL A 354 -4.75 -6.52 -17.61
CA VAL A 354 -5.59 -7.23 -18.58
C VAL A 354 -5.83 -8.68 -18.14
N PHE A 355 -4.81 -9.34 -17.59
CA PHE A 355 -4.97 -10.67 -17.01
C PHE A 355 -5.94 -10.65 -15.82
N CYS A 356 -5.80 -9.70 -14.90
CA CYS A 356 -6.72 -9.50 -13.78
C CYS A 356 -8.16 -9.28 -14.27
N PHE A 357 -8.36 -8.44 -15.29
CA PHE A 357 -9.67 -8.23 -15.90
C PHE A 357 -10.26 -9.53 -16.47
N SER A 358 -9.46 -10.33 -17.17
CA SER A 358 -9.92 -11.57 -17.81
C SER A 358 -10.40 -12.62 -16.79
N GLN A 359 -9.77 -12.66 -15.61
CA GLN A 359 -10.04 -13.66 -14.59
C GLN A 359 -11.07 -13.22 -13.55
N THR A 360 -11.26 -11.90 -13.36
CA THR A 360 -12.21 -11.37 -12.38
C THR A 360 -13.62 -11.32 -12.98
N LYS A 361 -14.56 -12.01 -12.32
CA LYS A 361 -15.99 -11.92 -12.61
C LYS A 361 -16.69 -11.50 -11.33
N GLU A 362 -17.26 -10.30 -11.34
CA GLU A 362 -18.07 -9.79 -10.24
C GLU A 362 -19.32 -10.65 -10.07
N ARG A 363 -19.57 -11.13 -8.85
CA ARG A 363 -20.73 -12.00 -8.57
C ARG A 363 -21.70 -11.35 -7.60
N VAL A 364 -21.21 -10.41 -6.79
CA VAL A 364 -21.98 -9.70 -5.77
C VAL A 364 -22.03 -8.21 -6.16
N VAL A 365 -23.04 -7.86 -6.94
CA VAL A 365 -23.28 -6.48 -7.42
C VAL A 365 -24.55 -5.93 -6.74
N MET A 366 -24.65 -4.60 -6.63
CA MET A 366 -25.87 -3.89 -6.20
C MET A 366 -26.93 -3.94 -7.29
N ASP A 367 -28.20 -3.85 -6.89
CA ASP A 367 -29.29 -3.53 -7.81
C ASP A 367 -29.21 -2.06 -8.27
N GLU A 368 -29.58 -1.82 -9.53
CA GLU A 368 -29.47 -0.51 -10.21
C GLU A 368 -30.30 0.61 -9.57
N SER A 369 -31.31 0.26 -8.76
CA SER A 369 -32.17 1.22 -8.07
C SER A 369 -31.46 1.92 -6.89
N GLU A 370 -30.53 1.22 -6.23
CA GLU A 370 -29.85 1.72 -5.03
C GLU A 370 -28.58 2.53 -5.35
N THR A 371 -28.01 2.35 -6.55
CA THR A 371 -26.80 3.08 -7.00
C THR A 371 -27.09 4.55 -7.36
N LYS A 372 -28.32 4.89 -7.76
CA LYS A 372 -28.68 6.25 -8.22
C LYS A 372 -28.63 7.32 -7.13
N ASN A 373 -28.77 6.92 -5.86
CA ASN A 373 -28.90 7.84 -4.72
C ASN A 373 -27.61 8.07 -3.93
N VAL A 374 -26.49 7.49 -4.38
CA VAL A 374 -25.20 7.60 -3.69
C VAL A 374 -24.63 9.01 -3.85
N LYS A 375 -24.22 9.63 -2.74
CA LYS A 375 -23.62 10.98 -2.69
C LYS A 375 -22.25 10.95 -2.01
N VAL A 376 -21.42 11.96 -2.29
CA VAL A 376 -20.12 12.14 -1.62
C VAL A 376 -20.30 12.35 -0.11
N SER A 377 -21.40 12.96 0.33
CA SER A 377 -21.75 13.10 1.74
C SER A 377 -21.96 11.77 2.46
N ASP A 378 -22.28 10.69 1.73
CA ASP A 378 -22.49 9.38 2.32
C ASP A 378 -21.18 8.82 2.88
N LEU A 379 -20.04 9.26 2.36
CA LEU A 379 -18.71 8.96 2.88
C LEU A 379 -18.58 9.31 4.37
N TRP A 380 -18.90 10.56 4.73
CA TRP A 380 -18.80 11.03 6.11
C TRP A 380 -19.91 10.45 6.98
N THR A 381 -21.08 10.24 6.40
CA THR A 381 -22.23 9.63 7.08
C THR A 381 -21.91 8.19 7.49
N GLU A 382 -21.35 7.40 6.57
CA GLU A 382 -20.91 6.03 6.85
C GLU A 382 -19.74 5.99 7.82
N PHE A 383 -18.76 6.88 7.68
CA PHE A 383 -17.66 6.97 8.64
C PHE A 383 -18.15 7.22 10.07
N LEU A 384 -19.13 8.10 10.26
CA LEU A 384 -19.66 8.42 11.59
C LEU A 384 -20.56 7.31 12.15
N ARG A 385 -21.34 6.64 11.28
CA ARG A 385 -22.31 5.61 11.68
C ARG A 385 -21.67 4.24 11.90
N ASN A 386 -20.73 3.84 11.05
CA ASN A 386 -20.12 2.51 11.04
C ASN A 386 -18.95 2.45 12.06
N ARG A 387 -19.23 1.94 13.27
CA ARG A 387 -18.20 1.84 14.33
C ARG A 387 -17.01 0.95 13.92
N PRO A 388 -17.23 -0.25 13.33
CA PRO A 388 -16.12 -1.06 12.81
C PRO A 388 -15.25 -0.33 11.78
N LEU A 389 -15.83 0.48 10.90
CA LEU A 389 -15.09 1.30 9.93
C LEU A 389 -14.14 2.28 10.61
N ARG A 390 -14.56 2.94 11.70
CA ARG A 390 -13.68 3.87 12.44
C ARG A 390 -12.50 3.16 13.07
N VAL A 391 -12.71 1.96 13.62
CA VAL A 391 -11.62 1.15 14.20
C VAL A 391 -10.61 0.77 13.11
N VAL A 392 -11.08 0.29 11.96
CA VAL A 392 -10.20 -0.06 10.83
C VAL A 392 -9.48 1.18 10.30
N ALA A 393 -10.17 2.31 10.12
CA ALA A 393 -9.58 3.57 9.67
C ALA A 393 -8.44 4.05 10.58
N LEU A 394 -8.66 4.07 11.91
CA LEU A 394 -7.63 4.46 12.87
C LEU A 394 -6.46 3.47 12.86
N PHE A 395 -6.73 2.18 12.73
CA PHE A 395 -5.69 1.16 12.60
C PHE A 395 -4.83 1.41 11.36
N PHE A 396 -5.44 1.71 10.21
CA PHE A 396 -4.74 2.08 8.97
C PHE A 396 -3.82 3.28 9.16
N ILE A 397 -4.32 4.37 9.76
CA ILE A 397 -3.51 5.56 10.03
C ILE A 397 -2.28 5.19 10.88
N THR A 398 -2.48 4.46 11.96
CA THR A 398 -1.37 4.07 12.87
C THR A 398 -0.36 3.13 12.21
N ALA A 399 -0.84 2.13 11.45
CA ALA A 399 0.01 1.16 10.77
C ALA A 399 0.87 1.80 9.68
N PHE A 400 0.28 2.66 8.84
CA PHE A 400 1.01 3.36 7.78
C PHE A 400 1.89 4.48 8.30
N ALA A 401 1.49 5.17 9.38
CA ALA A 401 2.37 6.12 10.06
C ALA A 401 3.63 5.42 10.57
N MET A 402 3.47 4.29 11.28
CA MET A 402 4.60 3.49 11.74
C MET A 402 5.50 3.06 10.57
N MET A 403 4.93 2.55 9.48
CA MET A 403 5.70 2.08 8.33
C MET A 403 6.49 3.23 7.67
N SER A 404 5.88 4.41 7.55
CA SER A 404 6.53 5.60 7.01
C SER A 404 7.68 6.09 7.90
N VAL A 405 7.48 6.17 9.22
CA VAL A 405 8.54 6.51 10.19
C VAL A 405 9.70 5.52 10.07
N GLY A 406 9.40 4.21 10.08
CA GLY A 406 10.40 3.16 10.03
C GLY A 406 11.20 3.14 8.73
N ASN A 407 10.55 3.36 7.58
CA ASN A 407 11.22 3.40 6.28
C ASN A 407 12.13 4.62 6.14
N ALA A 408 11.67 5.80 6.58
CA ALA A 408 12.47 7.01 6.55
C ALA A 408 13.69 6.93 7.49
N ALA A 409 13.52 6.33 8.67
CA ALA A 409 14.56 6.22 9.68
C ALA A 409 15.58 5.10 9.39
N GLY A 410 15.16 4.04 8.68
CA GLY A 410 15.99 2.87 8.41
C GLY A 410 17.26 3.19 7.61
N ALA A 411 17.21 4.16 6.70
CA ALA A 411 18.38 4.60 5.94
C ALA A 411 19.45 5.24 6.85
N TYR A 412 19.03 6.08 7.82
CA TYR A 412 19.95 6.70 8.77
C TYR A 412 20.56 5.69 9.76
N PHE A 413 19.83 4.63 10.09
CA PHE A 413 20.31 3.58 11.00
C PHE A 413 21.47 2.77 10.41
N MET A 414 21.48 2.58 9.09
CA MET A 414 22.52 1.82 8.38
C MET A 414 23.76 2.65 8.02
N ASN A 415 23.58 3.96 7.81
CA ASN A 415 24.64 4.83 7.33
C ASN A 415 25.44 5.43 8.49
N ASN A 416 26.53 4.77 8.88
CA ASN A 416 27.58 5.25 9.80
C ASN A 416 27.06 6.03 11.03
N MET A 417 26.02 5.51 11.69
CA MET A 417 25.41 6.10 12.88
C MET A 417 26.43 6.42 13.99
N GLU A 418 27.53 5.67 14.03
CA GLU A 418 28.58 5.75 15.05
C GLU A 418 29.43 7.02 14.97
N THR A 419 29.49 7.68 13.80
CA THR A 419 30.22 8.95 13.64
C THR A 419 29.42 10.15 14.15
N LEU A 420 28.12 9.96 14.45
CA LEU A 420 27.21 11.02 14.86
C LEU A 420 27.23 11.26 16.38
N PRO A 421 26.88 12.47 16.84
CA PRO A 421 26.76 12.78 18.27
C PRO A 421 25.79 11.84 19.00
N ALA A 422 26.03 11.55 20.28
CA ALA A 422 25.22 10.62 21.08
C ALA A 422 23.72 10.94 21.08
N LEU A 423 23.34 12.23 21.13
CA LEU A 423 21.94 12.65 21.05
C LEU A 423 21.30 12.30 19.70
N THR A 424 22.06 12.45 18.61
CA THR A 424 21.64 12.12 17.26
C THR A 424 21.48 10.61 17.08
N GLN A 425 22.39 9.83 17.66
CA GLN A 425 22.28 8.38 17.70
C GLN A 425 20.99 7.96 18.41
N GLU A 426 20.72 8.48 19.61
CA GLU A 426 19.48 8.20 20.32
C GLU A 426 18.23 8.63 19.54
N GLY A 427 18.26 9.79 18.88
CA GLY A 427 17.17 10.24 18.01
C GLY A 427 16.85 9.26 16.88
N ILE A 428 17.88 8.71 16.22
CA ILE A 428 17.70 7.69 15.18
C ILE A 428 17.13 6.39 15.79
N ARG A 429 17.61 5.97 16.97
CA ARG A 429 17.04 4.79 17.67
C ARG A 429 15.56 5.00 18.01
N TRP A 430 15.17 6.20 18.44
CA TRP A 430 13.77 6.53 18.71
C TRP A 430 12.91 6.40 17.48
N LEU A 431 13.40 6.87 16.33
CA LEU A 431 12.67 6.79 15.07
C LEU A 431 12.55 5.35 14.54
N VAL A 432 13.58 4.52 14.70
CA VAL A 432 13.56 3.15 14.16
C VAL A 432 12.81 2.17 15.05
N CYS A 433 12.89 2.35 16.37
CA CYS A 433 12.44 1.36 17.35
C CYS A 433 11.33 1.88 18.26
N VAL A 434 11.56 3.00 18.97
CA VAL A 434 10.69 3.42 20.08
C VAL A 434 9.35 3.97 19.58
N ILE A 435 9.37 4.94 18.66
CA ILE A 435 8.16 5.55 18.10
C ILE A 435 7.32 4.52 17.35
N PRO A 436 7.90 3.70 16.44
CA PRO A 436 7.16 2.60 15.83
C PRO A 436 6.56 1.62 16.84
N ALA A 437 7.29 1.23 17.90
CA ALA A 437 6.77 0.33 18.92
C ALA A 437 5.60 0.94 19.71
N MET A 438 5.66 2.23 20.05
CA MET A 438 4.54 2.94 20.67
C MET A 438 3.30 2.97 19.75
N LEU A 439 3.50 3.21 18.45
CA LEU A 439 2.42 3.16 17.47
C LEU A 439 1.83 1.75 17.34
N LEU A 440 2.62 0.68 17.49
CA LEU A 440 2.12 -0.69 17.52
C LEU A 440 1.30 -1.01 18.77
N VAL A 441 1.71 -0.50 19.93
CA VAL A 441 0.90 -0.62 21.16
C VAL A 441 -0.44 0.11 21.00
N LEU A 442 -0.43 1.30 20.39
CA LEU A 442 -1.65 2.01 20.04
C LEU A 442 -2.50 1.22 19.04
N ALA A 443 -1.89 0.61 18.01
CA ALA A 443 -2.59 -0.22 17.05
C ALA A 443 -3.22 -1.47 17.70
N MET A 444 -2.54 -2.10 18.67
CA MET A 444 -3.09 -3.18 19.50
C MET A 444 -4.30 -2.71 20.33
N TYR A 445 -4.23 -1.52 20.92
CA TYR A 445 -5.37 -0.95 21.63
C TYR A 445 -6.54 -0.69 20.69
N ILE A 446 -6.30 -0.13 19.50
CA ILE A 446 -7.35 0.15 18.51
C ILE A 446 -8.02 -1.15 18.06
N ILE A 447 -7.25 -2.18 17.66
CA ILE A 447 -7.81 -3.44 17.17
C ILE A 447 -8.56 -4.21 18.27
N SER A 448 -8.23 -4.00 19.55
CA SER A 448 -8.98 -4.56 20.67
C SER A 448 -10.46 -4.18 20.66
N LYS A 449 -10.76 -2.96 20.16
CA LYS A 449 -12.11 -2.39 20.03
C LYS A 449 -12.86 -2.88 18.79
N TYR A 450 -12.26 -3.73 17.95
CA TYR A 450 -12.95 -4.28 16.78
C TYR A 450 -14.04 -5.28 17.20
N GLU A 451 -15.29 -5.04 16.82
CA GLU A 451 -16.47 -5.77 17.35
C GLU A 451 -16.92 -6.95 16.48
N LEU A 452 -16.40 -7.10 15.26
CA LEU A 452 -16.84 -8.11 14.30
C LEU A 452 -16.06 -9.41 14.48
N SER A 453 -16.73 -10.44 15.00
CA SER A 453 -16.25 -11.82 14.98
C SER A 453 -16.55 -12.47 13.63
N ASP A 454 -15.83 -13.56 13.30
CA ASP A 454 -16.11 -14.33 12.09
C ASP A 454 -17.55 -14.86 12.07
N GLU A 455 -18.03 -15.40 13.21
CA GLU A 455 -19.42 -15.86 13.39
C GLU A 455 -20.46 -14.76 13.11
N LYS A 456 -20.24 -13.56 13.66
CA LYS A 456 -21.15 -12.43 13.47
C LYS A 456 -21.20 -11.97 12.01
N ILE A 457 -20.07 -12.03 11.31
CA ILE A 457 -20.03 -11.70 9.87
C ILE A 457 -20.78 -12.76 9.05
N ASP A 458 -20.62 -14.04 9.38
CA ASP A 458 -21.33 -15.11 8.70
C ASP A 458 -22.85 -15.00 8.91
N GLU A 459 -23.30 -14.64 10.12
CA GLU A 459 -24.70 -14.33 10.41
C GLU A 459 -25.21 -13.14 9.58
N ILE A 460 -24.46 -12.03 9.56
CA ILE A 460 -24.78 -10.84 8.77
C ILE A 460 -24.93 -11.20 7.29
N ASN A 461 -23.96 -11.92 6.72
CA ASN A 461 -23.96 -12.26 5.31
C ASN A 461 -25.15 -13.16 4.92
N LYS A 462 -25.53 -14.10 5.80
CA LYS A 462 -26.73 -14.93 5.60
C LYS A 462 -28.02 -14.13 5.66
N GLU A 463 -28.12 -13.17 6.60
CA GLU A 463 -29.31 -12.32 6.71
C GLU A 463 -29.48 -11.40 5.49
N ILE A 464 -28.36 -10.86 4.96
CA ILE A 464 -28.39 -10.05 3.72
C ILE A 464 -28.90 -10.89 2.53
N GLU A 465 -28.42 -12.13 2.37
CA GLU A 465 -28.93 -13.01 1.31
C GLU A 465 -30.41 -13.36 1.50
N ALA A 466 -30.85 -13.64 2.74
CA ALA A 466 -32.26 -13.89 3.03
C ALA A 466 -33.16 -12.70 2.64
N ARG A 467 -32.71 -11.46 2.89
CA ARG A 467 -33.43 -10.23 2.48
C ARG A 467 -33.53 -10.10 0.95
N ARG A 468 -32.50 -10.52 0.20
CA ARG A 468 -32.49 -10.49 -1.27
C ARG A 468 -33.36 -11.56 -1.93
N VAL A 469 -33.62 -12.69 -1.25
CA VAL A 469 -34.50 -13.74 -1.76
C VAL A 469 -35.99 -13.38 -1.55
N ASN A 470 -36.28 -12.56 -0.54
CA ASN A 470 -37.64 -12.16 -0.16
C ASN A 470 -38.13 -10.87 -0.84
N ASN A 471 -37.24 -10.10 -1.48
CA ASN A 471 -37.55 -8.97 -2.35
C ASN A 471 -37.44 -9.40 -3.81
#